data_AF-A0A525J8C1-F1
#
_entry.id   AF-A0A525J8C1-F1
#
_cell.length_a   1.000
_cell.length_b   1.000
_cell.length_c   1.000
_cell.angle_alpha   90.00
_cell.angle_beta   90.00
_cell.angle_gamma   90.00
#
_symmetry.space_group_name_H-M   'P 1'
#
loop_
_entity.id
_entity.type
_entity.pdbx_description
1 polymer ?
#
loop_
_entity_poly.entity_id
_entity_poly.type
_entity_poly.pdbx_seq_one_letter_code
_entity_poly.pdbx_strand_id
1 'polypeptide(L)'
;MANHPQRADHEPQPSGRLTDALNAKLAELRGRGLAPQWIEANVEALTRLMLESGEAAIRLDPDPAADRAWYGKVEIRHAAARDQLWIIVTGEVAAGEVSAHVVALPDAPV
;
A
#
# COMPACT_ATOMS: atom_id res chain seq x y z
N MET A 1 -6.06 -16.99 -26.24
CA MET A 1 -6.38 -16.82 -24.81
C MET A 1 -5.14 -16.28 -24.14
N ALA A 2 -5.13 -14.99 -23.80
CA ALA A 2 -3.94 -14.29 -23.31
C ALA A 2 -3.73 -14.62 -21.82
N ASN A 3 -2.78 -15.52 -21.56
CA ASN A 3 -2.29 -15.80 -20.23
C ASN A 3 -1.28 -14.69 -19.89
N HIS A 4 -1.72 -13.64 -19.19
CA HIS A 4 -0.78 -12.62 -18.69
C HIS A 4 0.07 -13.27 -17.59
N PRO A 5 1.40 -13.37 -17.76
CA PRO A 5 2.23 -13.80 -16.65
C PRO A 5 2.26 -12.67 -15.62
N GLN A 6 1.64 -12.90 -14.45
CA GLN A 6 1.96 -12.15 -13.25
C GLN A 6 3.46 -12.34 -13.00
N ARG A 7 4.28 -11.35 -13.39
CA ARG A 7 5.67 -11.26 -12.94
C ARG A 7 5.64 -10.97 -11.45
N ALA A 8 5.64 -12.05 -10.66
CA ALA A 8 6.12 -12.00 -9.29
C ALA A 8 7.63 -11.79 -9.35
N ASP A 9 8.06 -10.56 -9.64
CA ASP A 9 9.42 -10.12 -9.35
C ASP A 9 9.58 -10.24 -7.82
N HIS A 10 10.35 -11.23 -7.38
CA HIS A 10 10.75 -11.39 -5.99
C HIS A 10 11.67 -10.23 -5.61
N GLU A 11 11.07 -9.15 -5.15
CA GLU A 11 11.75 -7.95 -4.69
C GLU A 11 12.40 -8.18 -3.30
N PRO A 12 13.49 -7.43 -3.00
CA PRO A 12 14.31 -7.64 -1.81
C PRO A 12 13.46 -7.54 -0.55
N GLN A 13 13.46 -8.60 0.28
CA GLN A 13 12.75 -8.64 1.56
C GLN A 13 13.15 -7.44 2.41
N PRO A 14 12.27 -6.45 2.58
CA PRO A 14 12.49 -5.37 3.53
C PRO A 14 12.44 -5.98 4.93
N SER A 15 13.08 -5.34 5.90
CA SER A 15 12.99 -5.66 7.33
C SER A 15 11.57 -6.09 7.71
N GLY A 16 11.41 -7.10 8.57
CA GLY A 16 10.16 -7.83 8.84
C GLY A 16 8.96 -7.01 9.39
N ARG A 17 9.00 -5.68 9.29
CA ARG A 17 7.93 -4.74 9.60
C ARG A 17 7.21 -4.32 8.32
N LEU A 18 5.89 -4.36 8.34
CA LEU A 18 5.03 -3.92 7.24
C LEU A 18 5.31 -2.47 6.82
N THR A 19 5.58 -1.61 7.80
CA THR A 19 5.91 -0.19 7.63
C THR A 19 7.12 0.01 6.73
N ASP A 20 8.19 -0.76 6.97
CA ASP A 20 9.43 -0.65 6.19
C ASP A 20 9.20 -1.13 4.77
N ALA A 21 8.45 -2.22 4.60
CA ALA A 21 8.08 -2.74 3.30
C ALA A 21 7.20 -1.75 2.49
N LEU A 22 6.22 -1.14 3.15
CA LEU A 22 5.38 -0.11 2.55
C LEU A 22 6.20 1.13 2.14
N ASN A 23 7.07 1.61 3.02
CA ASN A 23 7.93 2.76 2.75
C ASN A 23 8.89 2.50 1.59
N ALA A 24 9.53 1.32 1.57
CA ALA A 24 10.41 0.89 0.49
C ALA A 24 9.66 0.84 -0.85
N LYS A 25 8.46 0.23 -0.88
CA LYS A 25 7.66 0.14 -2.11
C LYS A 25 7.19 1.51 -2.60
N LEU A 26 6.75 2.39 -1.69
CA LEU A 26 6.39 3.77 -2.04
C LEU A 26 7.59 4.57 -2.60
N ALA A 27 8.79 4.37 -2.03
CA ALA A 27 10.00 5.02 -2.51
C ALA A 27 10.42 4.51 -3.88
N GLU A 28 10.34 3.19 -4.11
CA GLU A 28 10.61 2.57 -5.40
C GLU A 28 9.65 3.08 -6.48
N LEU A 29 8.34 3.07 -6.23
CA LEU A 29 7.33 3.54 -7.19
C LEU A 29 7.56 5.00 -7.57
N ARG A 30 7.85 5.87 -6.59
CA ARG A 30 8.19 7.28 -6.84
C ARG A 30 9.51 7.42 -7.60
N GLY A 31 10.52 6.60 -7.28
CA GLY A 31 11.79 6.56 -8.01
C GLY A 31 11.65 6.17 -9.48
N ARG A 32 10.58 5.42 -9.82
CA ARG A 32 10.21 5.05 -11.19
C ARG A 32 9.33 6.10 -11.89
N GLY A 33 9.08 7.25 -11.25
CA GLY A 33 8.21 8.31 -11.77
C GLY A 33 6.71 8.01 -11.68
N LEU A 34 6.32 6.94 -10.99
CA LEU A 34 4.91 6.60 -10.79
C LEU A 34 4.35 7.41 -9.62
N ALA A 35 3.08 7.79 -9.73
CA ALA A 35 2.36 8.53 -8.69
C ALA A 35 1.40 7.59 -7.93
N PRO A 36 1.71 7.20 -6.69
CA PRO A 36 0.76 6.52 -5.81
C PRO A 36 -0.43 7.44 -5.51
N GLN A 37 -1.63 6.94 -5.77
CA GLN A 37 -2.89 7.66 -5.56
C GLN A 37 -3.50 7.32 -4.21
N TRP A 38 -3.75 6.03 -3.97
CA TRP A 38 -4.25 5.53 -2.68
C TRP A 38 -3.70 4.14 -2.38
N ILE A 39 -3.86 3.74 -1.12
CA ILE A 39 -3.55 2.43 -0.60
C ILE A 39 -4.87 1.77 -0.21
N GLU A 40 -5.10 0.55 -0.70
CA GLU A 40 -6.16 -0.32 -0.18
C GLU A 40 -5.56 -1.21 0.91
N ALA A 41 -6.17 -1.18 2.09
CA ALA A 41 -5.73 -1.96 3.24
C ALA A 41 -6.93 -2.55 3.98
N ASN A 42 -6.78 -3.76 4.50
CA ASN A 42 -7.74 -4.36 5.41
C ASN A 42 -7.46 -3.93 6.86
N VAL A 43 -8.36 -4.28 7.78
CA VAL A 43 -8.22 -3.94 9.21
C VAL A 43 -6.91 -4.45 9.79
N GLU A 44 -6.47 -5.67 9.46
CA GLU A 44 -5.23 -6.24 9.99
C GLU A 44 -4.00 -5.42 9.58
N ALA A 45 -3.89 -5.06 8.30
CA ALA A 45 -2.82 -4.23 7.79
C ALA A 45 -2.81 -2.85 8.47
N LEU A 46 -3.98 -2.23 8.64
CA LEU A 46 -4.12 -0.95 9.33
C LEU A 46 -3.68 -1.04 10.79
N THR A 47 -4.12 -2.08 11.51
CA THR A 47 -3.71 -2.32 12.90
C THR A 47 -2.20 -2.50 12.99
N ARG A 48 -1.58 -3.29 12.11
CA ARG A 48 -0.12 -3.48 12.10
C ARG A 48 0.63 -2.18 11.80
N LEU A 49 0.17 -1.38 10.82
CA LEU A 49 0.78 -0.08 10.53
C LEU A 49 0.76 0.85 11.75
N MET A 50 -0.37 0.91 12.47
CA MET A 50 -0.48 1.70 13.71
C MET A 50 0.44 1.16 14.82
N LEU A 51 0.52 -0.16 14.98
CA LEU A 51 1.36 -0.79 16.02
C LEU A 51 2.85 -0.57 15.76
N GLU A 52 3.30 -0.66 14.51
CA GLU A 52 4.72 -0.56 14.15
C GLU A 52 5.24 0.88 14.10
N SER A 53 4.43 1.82 13.61
CA SER A 53 4.83 3.21 13.37
C SER A 53 4.33 4.18 14.45
N GLY A 54 3.48 3.71 15.38
CA GLY A 54 2.81 4.54 16.37
C GLY A 54 1.60 5.30 15.81
N GLU A 55 0.85 5.95 16.70
CA GLU A 55 -0.42 6.63 16.37
C GLU A 55 -0.29 7.75 15.31
N ALA A 56 0.91 8.32 15.15
CA ALA A 56 1.16 9.40 14.20
C ALA A 56 1.31 8.94 12.74
N ALA A 57 1.35 7.63 12.49
CA ALA A 57 1.61 7.06 11.16
C ALA A 57 0.42 7.19 10.21
N ILE A 58 -0.78 7.01 10.77
CA ILE A 58 -2.04 7.16 10.06
C ILE A 58 -2.68 8.46 10.53
N ARG A 59 -2.77 9.41 9.62
CA ARG A 59 -3.47 10.67 9.86
C ARG A 59 -4.93 10.49 9.45
N LEU A 60 -5.85 10.78 10.34
CA LEU A 60 -7.28 10.85 10.03
C LEU A 60 -7.67 12.24 9.51
N ASP A 61 -8.73 12.32 8.72
CA ASP A 61 -9.34 13.59 8.33
C ASP A 61 -9.88 14.28 9.59
N PRO A 62 -9.64 15.59 9.79
CA PRO A 62 -10.32 16.34 10.86
C PRO A 62 -11.84 16.41 10.67
N ASP A 63 -12.37 16.21 9.45
CA ASP A 63 -13.79 16.07 9.20
C ASP A 63 -14.25 14.61 9.43
N PRO A 64 -14.99 14.33 10.53
CA PRO A 64 -15.48 12.99 10.80
C PRO A 64 -16.54 12.50 9.79
N ALA A 65 -17.13 13.40 8.99
CA ALA A 65 -18.08 13.01 7.95
C ALA A 65 -17.40 12.47 6.68
N ALA A 66 -16.12 12.79 6.47
CA ALA A 66 -15.36 12.36 5.31
C ALA A 66 -14.87 10.91 5.41
N ASP A 67 -14.60 10.42 6.63
CA ASP A 67 -14.07 9.08 6.92
C ASP A 67 -12.83 8.73 6.06
N ARG A 68 -11.82 9.60 6.09
CA ARG A 68 -10.59 9.45 5.31
C ARG A 68 -9.36 9.33 6.20
N ALA A 69 -8.38 8.58 5.70
CA ALA A 69 -7.11 8.36 6.36
C ALA A 69 -5.94 8.51 5.37
N TRP A 70 -4.76 8.84 5.87
CA TRP A 70 -3.53 8.99 5.08
C TRP A 70 -2.35 8.32 5.76
N TYR A 71 -1.53 7.64 4.96
CA TYR A 71 -0.19 7.20 5.32
C TYR A 71 0.82 8.13 4.64
N GLY A 72 1.44 9.01 5.43
CA GLY A 72 2.25 10.11 4.92
C GLY A 72 1.43 11.06 4.03
N LYS A 73 1.62 10.97 2.70
CA LYS A 73 0.89 11.77 1.69
C LYS A 73 -0.08 10.95 0.83
N VAL A 74 -0.17 9.65 1.05
CA VAL A 74 -0.99 8.74 0.23
C VAL A 74 -2.27 8.41 1.01
N GLU A 75 -3.42 8.57 0.38
CA GLU A 75 -4.71 8.25 0.99
C GLU A 75 -4.80 6.74 1.26
N ILE A 76 -5.42 6.36 2.36
CA ILE A 76 -5.75 4.99 2.71
C ILE A 76 -7.25 4.81 2.53
N ARG A 77 -7.64 3.74 1.85
CA ARG A 77 -9.02 3.29 1.71
C ARG A 77 -9.14 1.91 2.33
N HIS A 78 -10.15 1.74 3.17
CA HIS A 78 -10.45 0.44 3.73
C HIS A 78 -11.00 -0.49 2.64
N ALA A 79 -10.42 -1.68 2.51
CA ALA A 79 -10.85 -2.69 1.56
C ALA A 79 -10.89 -4.07 2.25
N ALA A 80 -12.08 -4.45 2.73
CA ALA A 80 -12.28 -5.68 3.49
C ALA A 80 -11.93 -6.98 2.73
N ALA A 81 -12.04 -6.95 1.39
CA ALA A 81 -11.80 -8.12 0.53
C ALA A 81 -10.32 -8.33 0.16
N ARG A 82 -9.40 -7.52 0.71
CA ARG A 82 -7.96 -7.64 0.43
C ARG A 82 -7.27 -8.36 1.57
N ASP A 83 -6.51 -9.39 1.25
CA ASP A 83 -5.66 -10.10 2.22
C ASP A 83 -4.26 -9.48 2.35
N GLN A 84 -3.95 -8.50 1.51
CA GLN A 84 -2.64 -7.83 1.42
C GLN A 84 -2.85 -6.33 1.22
N LEU A 85 -1.79 -5.53 1.40
CA LEU A 85 -1.85 -4.09 1.17
C LEU A 85 -1.57 -3.79 -0.31
N TRP A 86 -2.47 -3.04 -0.95
CA TRP A 86 -2.37 -2.72 -2.37
C TRP A 86 -2.11 -1.23 -2.55
N ILE A 87 -1.04 -0.86 -3.25
CA ILE A 87 -0.74 0.52 -3.63
C ILE A 87 -1.24 0.72 -5.05
N ILE A 88 -2.20 1.63 -5.19
CA ILE A 88 -2.75 1.98 -6.50
C ILE A 88 -1.97 3.15 -7.06
N VAL A 89 -1.40 2.95 -8.25
CA VAL A 89 -0.63 3.96 -8.98
C VAL A 89 -1.32 4.32 -10.29
N THR A 90 -1.18 5.58 -10.71
CA THR A 90 -1.47 5.99 -12.09
C THR A 90 -0.15 6.16 -12.82
N GLY A 91 0.04 5.44 -13.93
CA GLY A 91 1.22 5.54 -14.79
C GLY A 91 0.87 5.88 -16.24
N GLU A 92 1.71 6.67 -16.90
CA GLU A 92 1.66 6.85 -18.37
C GLU A 92 2.13 5.57 -19.07
N VAL A 93 1.24 4.59 -19.19
CA VAL A 93 1.33 3.60 -20.27
C VAL A 93 -0.04 3.62 -20.91
N ALA A 94 -0.14 4.26 -22.08
CA ALA A 94 -1.33 4.36 -22.92
C ALA A 94 -2.68 4.41 -22.17
N ALA A 95 -3.16 5.62 -21.86
CA ALA A 95 -4.53 5.89 -21.43
C ALA A 95 -4.94 5.36 -20.04
N GLY A 96 -4.42 5.98 -18.97
CA GLY A 96 -5.10 5.95 -17.66
C GLY A 96 -5.17 4.57 -16.98
N GLU A 97 -4.24 3.68 -17.28
CA GLU A 97 -4.21 2.34 -16.71
C GLU A 97 -3.88 2.40 -15.20
N VAL A 98 -4.81 1.89 -14.39
CA VAL A 98 -4.66 1.76 -12.94
C VAL A 98 -3.86 0.50 -12.67
N SER A 99 -2.63 0.64 -12.20
CA SER A 99 -1.79 -0.50 -11.80
C SER A 99 -1.80 -0.67 -10.28
N ALA A 100 -1.85 -1.91 -9.82
CA ALA A 100 -1.82 -2.24 -8.40
C ALA A 100 -0.52 -2.97 -8.05
N HIS A 101 0.15 -2.50 -7.01
CA HIS A 101 1.36 -3.11 -6.46
C HIS A 101 1.09 -3.64 -5.06
N VAL A 102 1.53 -4.87 -4.79
CA VAL A 102 1.17 -5.56 -3.57
C VAL A 102 2.33 -5.58 -2.57
N VAL A 103 2.02 -5.27 -1.32
CA VAL A 103 2.93 -5.43 -0.18
C VAL A 103 2.36 -6.56 0.67
N ALA A 104 3.08 -7.67 0.73
CA ALA A 104 2.70 -8.81 1.55
C ALA A 104 2.77 -8.44 3.03
N LEU A 105 1.78 -8.90 3.80
CA LEU A 105 1.86 -8.88 5.26
C LEU A 105 2.89 -9.94 5.68
N PRO A 106 3.91 -9.59 6.48
CA PRO A 106 4.81 -10.61 7.02
C PRO A 106 4.02 -11.59 7.90
N ASP A 107 4.39 -12.87 7.93
CA ASP A 107 3.76 -13.82 8.87
C ASP A 107 3.92 -13.30 10.31
N ALA A 108 2.84 -13.38 11.11
CA ALA A 108 2.94 -13.07 12.52
C ALA A 108 3.89 -14.09 13.19
N PRO A 109 4.85 -13.67 14.03
CA PRO A 109 5.63 -14.63 14.80
C PRO A 109 4.67 -15.40 15.71
N VAL A 110 4.68 -16.73 15.55
CA VAL A 110 3.94 -17.70 16.37
C VAL A 110 4.41 -17.69 17.81
#